data_AF-A0A1J5RUL6-F1
#
_entry.id   AF-A0A1J5RUL6-F1
#
_cell.length_a   1.000
_cell.length_b   1.000
_cell.length_c   1.000
_cell.angle_alpha   90.00
_cell.angle_beta   90.00
_cell.angle_gamma   90.00
#
_symmetry.space_group_name_H-M   'P 1'
#
loop_
_entity.id
_entity.type
_entity.pdbx_description
1 polymer ?
#
loop_
_entity_poly.entity_id
_entity_poly.type
_entity_poly.pdbx_seq_one_letter_code
_entity_poly.pdbx_strand_id
1 'polypeptide(L)'
;MRWYEPLAPELVAMPGWESLLTGLGRLFAGLRMAPQWFIEAHQFRIDTEGGMGRPTPEGAHRDGVDFVAVVLVGRHAIRGGETRVFELDGARGVRFTLDEPWSALLMDDTRVIHESTPIVAEAPARRGWRDTLVLTYRAGGFMEPPRRVAS
;
A
#
# COMPACT_ATOMS: atom_id res chain seq x y z
N MET A 1 7.10 -3.39 17.34
CA MET A 1 6.84 -4.60 16.54
C MET A 1 5.35 -4.90 16.62
N ARG A 2 4.69 -5.13 15.48
CA ARG A 2 3.31 -5.58 15.41
C ARG A 2 3.29 -6.94 14.74
N TRP A 3 2.45 -7.83 15.23
CA TRP A 3 2.24 -9.16 14.65
C TRP A 3 0.86 -9.17 14.02
N TYR A 4 0.78 -9.70 12.81
CA TYR A 4 -0.46 -9.89 12.06
C TYR A 4 -0.60 -11.37 11.70
N GLU A 5 -1.82 -11.76 11.36
CA GLU A 5 -2.07 -13.09 10.79
C GLU A 5 -1.30 -13.24 9.47
N PRO A 6 -0.79 -14.45 9.17
CA PRO A 6 -0.15 -14.72 7.90
C PRO A 6 -1.16 -14.56 6.75
N LEU A 7 -0.63 -14.31 5.54
CA LEU A 7 -1.45 -14.38 4.34
C LEU A 7 -2.08 -15.77 4.22
N ALA A 8 -3.34 -15.81 3.80
CA ALA A 8 -4.07 -17.05 3.58
C ALA A 8 -3.30 -17.95 2.58
N PRO A 9 -3.10 -19.24 2.87
CA PRO A 9 -2.37 -20.15 1.96
C PRO A 9 -2.95 -20.18 0.55
N GLU A 10 -4.27 -20.03 0.43
CA GLU A 10 -4.99 -20.03 -0.85
C GLU A 10 -4.62 -18.81 -1.71
N LEU A 11 -4.37 -17.65 -1.09
CA LEU A 11 -3.90 -16.46 -1.78
C LEU A 11 -2.48 -16.69 -2.33
N VAL A 12 -1.59 -17.20 -1.49
CA VAL A 12 -0.20 -17.45 -1.86
C VAL A 12 -0.11 -18.50 -2.97
N ALA A 13 -1.04 -19.46 -3.00
CA ALA A 13 -1.14 -20.49 -4.03
C ALA A 13 -1.82 -20.03 -5.33
N MET A 14 -2.33 -18.79 -5.42
CA MET A 14 -2.98 -18.31 -6.65
C MET A 14 -1.97 -18.27 -7.81
N PRO A 15 -2.34 -18.71 -9.03
CA PRO A 15 -1.43 -18.77 -10.18
C PRO A 15 -0.73 -17.44 -10.54
N GLY A 16 -1.35 -16.30 -10.21
CA GLY A 16 -0.81 -14.97 -10.49
C GLY A 16 0.05 -14.37 -9.38
N TRP A 17 0.08 -14.97 -8.19
CA TRP A 17 0.68 -14.35 -7.00
C TRP A 17 2.18 -14.09 -7.18
N GLU A 18 2.95 -15.13 -7.50
CA GLU A 18 4.40 -15.00 -7.71
C GLU A 18 4.72 -14.10 -8.91
N SER A 19 3.92 -14.18 -9.98
CA SER A 19 4.12 -13.35 -11.17
C SER A 19 3.89 -11.86 -10.88
N LEU A 20 2.92 -11.52 -10.03
CA LEU A 20 2.67 -10.15 -9.59
C LEU A 20 3.88 -9.61 -8.81
N LEU A 21 4.35 -10.35 -7.79
CA LEU A 21 5.48 -9.92 -6.96
C LEU A 21 6.76 -9.78 -7.77
N THR A 22 7.10 -10.79 -8.57
CA THR A 22 8.34 -10.80 -9.35
C THR A 22 8.29 -9.83 -10.53
N GLY A 23 7.12 -9.64 -11.16
CA GLY A 23 6.93 -8.68 -12.24
C GLY A 23 7.16 -7.24 -11.78
N LEU A 24 6.57 -6.86 -10.64
CA LEU A 24 6.80 -5.55 -10.01
C LEU A 24 8.25 -5.41 -9.55
N GLY A 25 8.84 -6.44 -8.92
CA GLY A 25 10.24 -6.43 -8.52
C GLY A 25 11.21 -6.22 -9.69
N ARG A 26 10.94 -6.81 -10.86
CA ARG A 26 11.72 -6.59 -12.09
C ARG A 26 11.56 -5.17 -12.63
N LEU A 27 10.33 -4.63 -12.61
CA LEU A 27 10.07 -3.25 -13.00
C LEU A 27 10.88 -2.28 -12.12
N PHE A 28 10.84 -2.46 -10.79
CA PHE A 28 11.60 -1.65 -9.86
C PHE A 28 13.12 -1.83 -10.01
N ALA A 29 13.60 -3.04 -10.28
CA ALA A 29 15.01 -3.30 -10.57
C ALA A 29 15.50 -2.57 -11.83
N GLY A 30 14.62 -2.28 -12.79
CA GLY A 30 14.91 -1.44 -13.95
C GLY A 30 15.14 0.04 -13.61
N LEU A 31 14.64 0.51 -12.47
CA LEU A 31 14.85 1.87 -11.97
C LEU A 31 16.02 1.96 -10.98
N ARG A 32 16.13 0.98 -10.09
CA ARG A 32 17.21 0.87 -9.10
C ARG A 32 17.60 -0.59 -8.97
N MET A 33 18.78 -0.93 -9.48
CA MET A 33 19.29 -2.30 -9.45
C MET A 33 19.42 -2.78 -8.00
N ALA A 34 18.84 -3.94 -7.72
CA ALA A 34 18.99 -4.66 -6.46
C ALA A 34 19.22 -6.15 -6.76
N PRO A 35 20.17 -6.82 -6.09
CA PRO A 35 20.40 -8.26 -6.28
C PRO A 35 19.25 -9.10 -5.72
N GLN A 36 18.50 -8.56 -4.77
CA GLN A 36 17.33 -9.18 -4.15
C GLN A 36 16.39 -8.08 -3.63
N TRP A 37 15.10 -8.39 -3.61
CA TRP A 37 14.09 -7.59 -2.92
C TRP A 37 13.55 -8.36 -1.72
N PHE A 38 13.49 -7.69 -0.58
CA PHE A 38 12.72 -8.14 0.57
C PHE A 38 11.33 -7.55 0.44
N ILE A 39 10.33 -8.41 0.28
CA ILE A 39 8.98 -8.02 -0.09
C ILE A 39 8.04 -8.30 1.08
N GLU A 40 7.36 -7.27 1.58
CA GLU A 40 6.23 -7.47 2.50
C GLU A 40 4.92 -7.22 1.75
N ALA A 41 3.91 -8.01 2.09
CA ALA A 41 2.61 -7.96 1.46
C ALA A 41 1.53 -7.83 2.53
N HIS A 42 0.77 -6.74 2.45
CA HIS A 42 -0.25 -6.37 3.44
C HIS A 42 -1.61 -6.27 2.75
N GLN A 43 -2.57 -7.08 3.21
CA GLN A 43 -3.95 -7.01 2.76
C GLN A 43 -4.75 -6.12 3.72
N PHE A 44 -5.38 -5.09 3.19
CA PHE A 44 -6.23 -4.20 3.97
C PHE A 44 -7.64 -4.24 3.44
N ARG A 45 -8.60 -4.40 4.35
CA ARG A 45 -9.97 -3.92 4.19
C ARG A 45 -10.17 -2.76 5.16
N ILE A 46 -10.60 -1.63 4.64
CA ILE A 46 -11.11 -0.52 5.44
C ILE A 46 -12.60 -0.47 5.17
N ASP A 47 -13.41 -0.63 6.21
CA ASP A 47 -14.85 -0.50 6.11
C ASP A 47 -15.35 0.83 6.72
N THR A 48 -16.62 1.11 6.47
CA THR A 48 -17.33 2.27 7.03
C THR A 48 -18.18 1.89 8.25
N GLU A 49 -17.91 0.73 8.87
CA GLU A 49 -18.60 0.34 10.10
C GLU A 49 -18.17 1.30 11.23
N GLY A 50 -19.12 1.79 12.01
CA GLY A 50 -18.84 2.80 13.04
C GLY A 50 -18.54 4.21 12.49
N GLY A 51 -18.69 4.44 11.18
CA GLY A 51 -18.66 5.79 10.58
C GLY A 51 -17.60 5.95 9.48
N MET A 52 -16.74 6.95 9.63
CA MET A 52 -15.72 7.29 8.64
C MET A 52 -14.51 6.36 8.77
N GLY A 53 -14.24 5.55 7.74
CA GLY A 53 -13.03 4.73 7.65
C GLY A 53 -11.81 5.58 7.32
N ARG A 54 -10.72 5.47 8.08
CA ARG A 54 -9.50 6.28 7.90
C ARG A 54 -8.31 5.39 7.50
N PRO A 55 -7.91 5.39 6.22
CA PRO A 55 -6.75 4.62 5.76
C PRO A 55 -5.43 5.07 6.39
N THR A 56 -5.24 6.38 6.51
CA THR A 56 -3.97 7.00 6.93
C THR A 56 -4.26 8.05 8.01
N PRO A 57 -4.49 7.66 9.27
CA PRO A 57 -4.85 8.59 10.34
C PRO A 57 -3.75 9.63 10.65
N GLU A 58 -2.50 9.32 10.32
CA GLU A 58 -1.32 10.19 10.47
C GLU A 58 -1.17 11.27 9.38
N GLY A 59 -1.84 11.13 8.23
CA GLY A 59 -1.68 11.99 7.06
C GLY A 59 -0.64 11.46 6.06
N ALA A 60 -0.12 12.35 5.20
CA ALA A 60 0.86 11.97 4.18
C ALA A 60 2.17 11.44 4.78
N HIS A 61 2.59 10.25 4.34
CA HIS A 61 3.73 9.53 4.90
C HIS A 61 4.54 8.79 3.84
N ARG A 62 5.65 8.20 4.30
CA ARG A 62 6.44 7.19 3.58
C ARG A 62 6.36 5.88 4.33
N ASP A 63 6.46 4.78 3.60
CA ASP A 63 6.53 3.44 4.18
C ASP A 63 7.93 3.10 4.72
N GLY A 64 8.95 3.88 4.36
CA GLY A 64 10.34 3.71 4.80
C GLY A 64 11.08 2.59 4.06
N VAL A 65 10.68 2.33 2.82
CA VAL A 65 11.22 1.28 1.94
C VAL A 65 11.79 1.89 0.66
N ASP A 66 12.20 1.07 -0.31
CA ASP A 66 12.68 1.58 -1.60
C ASP A 66 11.49 1.89 -2.53
N PHE A 67 10.57 0.94 -2.69
CA PHE A 67 9.41 1.08 -3.55
C PHE A 67 8.15 0.51 -2.90
N VAL A 68 7.01 1.07 -3.27
CA VAL A 68 5.68 0.65 -2.80
C VAL A 68 4.77 0.48 -4.01
N ALA A 69 3.96 -0.58 -4.00
CA ALA A 69 2.84 -0.74 -4.90
C ALA A 69 1.54 -0.83 -4.09
N VAL A 70 0.65 0.13 -4.26
CA VAL A 70 -0.71 0.10 -3.73
C VAL A 70 -1.65 -0.37 -4.83
N VAL A 71 -2.14 -1.61 -4.72
CA VAL A 71 -3.05 -2.22 -5.69
C VAL A 71 -4.47 -2.17 -5.14
N LEU A 72 -5.40 -1.59 -5.89
CA LEU A 72 -6.83 -1.70 -5.57
C LEU A 72 -7.30 -3.11 -5.88
N VAL A 73 -7.77 -3.83 -4.86
CA VAL A 73 -8.43 -5.13 -5.06
C VAL A 73 -9.91 -4.91 -5.39
N GLY A 74 -10.54 -3.98 -4.67
CA GLY A 74 -11.91 -3.59 -4.94
C GLY A 74 -12.39 -2.49 -4.01
N ARG A 75 -13.54 -1.91 -4.33
CA ARG A 75 -14.25 -0.97 -3.48
C ARG A 75 -15.74 -1.14 -3.68
N HIS A 76 -16.54 -0.85 -2.66
CA HIS A 76 -17.99 -1.00 -2.72
C HIS A 76 -18.70 0.11 -1.97
N ALA A 77 -19.66 0.76 -2.63
CA ALA A 77 -20.61 1.70 -2.04
C ALA A 77 -19.96 2.77 -1.14
N ILE A 78 -18.86 3.37 -1.60
CA ILE A 78 -18.09 4.37 -0.86
C ILE A 78 -17.73 5.58 -1.70
N ARG A 79 -17.84 6.76 -1.09
CA ARG A 79 -17.17 8.00 -1.53
C ARG A 79 -15.86 8.19 -0.76
N GLY A 80 -14.97 9.01 -1.30
CA GLY A 80 -13.63 9.22 -0.73
C GLY A 80 -12.64 8.13 -1.17
N GLY A 81 -11.55 7.95 -0.41
CA GLY A 81 -10.44 7.10 -0.83
C GLY A 81 -9.64 7.67 -1.99
N GLU A 82 -9.73 8.98 -2.23
CA GLU A 82 -8.84 9.74 -3.12
C GLU A 82 -7.41 9.58 -2.62
N THR A 83 -6.53 9.16 -3.51
CA THR A 83 -5.09 9.06 -3.28
C THR A 83 -4.43 10.38 -3.62
N ARG A 84 -3.48 10.80 -2.79
CA ARG A 84 -2.65 11.99 -3.01
C ARG A 84 -1.19 11.60 -2.87
N VAL A 85 -0.38 12.09 -3.80
CA VAL A 85 1.06 11.84 -3.82
C VAL A 85 1.76 13.18 -4.00
N PHE A 86 2.77 13.45 -3.17
CA PHE A 86 3.52 14.69 -3.16
C PHE A 86 5.02 14.40 -3.27
N GLU A 87 5.75 15.24 -4.00
CA GLU A 87 7.22 15.20 -4.01
C GLU A 87 7.75 15.52 -2.60
N LEU A 88 8.76 14.79 -2.13
CA LEU A 88 9.35 15.02 -0.82
C LEU A 88 10.11 16.36 -0.75
N ASP A 89 10.85 16.68 -1.81
CA ASP A 89 11.71 17.87 -1.90
C ASP A 89 11.14 18.92 -2.88
N GLY A 90 9.84 18.88 -3.15
CA GLY A 90 9.19 19.67 -4.19
C GLY A 90 7.80 20.15 -3.82
N ALA A 91 7.25 21.04 -4.64
CA ALA A 91 5.90 21.59 -4.46
C ALA A 91 4.83 20.87 -5.30
N ARG A 92 5.23 19.85 -6.09
CA ARG A 92 4.28 19.15 -6.97
C ARG A 92 3.55 18.06 -6.21
N GLY A 93 2.28 17.91 -6.55
CA GLY A 93 1.47 16.79 -6.11
C GLY A 93 0.40 16.44 -7.13
N VAL A 94 -0.06 15.21 -7.05
CA VAL A 94 -1.17 14.69 -7.85
C VAL A 94 -2.24 14.11 -6.94
N ARG A 95 -3.48 14.17 -7.41
CA ARG A 95 -4.62 13.54 -6.76
C ARG A 95 -5.42 12.77 -7.80
N PHE A 96 -5.84 11.57 -7.42
CA PHE A 96 -6.66 10.72 -8.26
C PHE A 96 -7.32 9.67 -7.38
N THR A 97 -8.31 8.98 -7.92
CA THR A 97 -8.95 7.86 -7.23
C THR A 97 -8.69 6.59 -8.03
N LEU A 98 -8.23 5.54 -7.35
CA LEU A 98 -8.22 4.20 -7.93
C LEU A 98 -9.66 3.68 -7.85
N ASP A 99 -10.29 3.48 -9.00
CA ASP A 99 -11.69 3.04 -9.10
C ASP A 99 -11.85 1.68 -9.78
N GLU A 100 -11.00 1.37 -10.75
CA GLU A 100 -11.01 0.08 -11.43
C GLU A 100 -10.18 -0.97 -10.67
N PRO A 101 -10.74 -2.14 -10.33
CA PRO A 101 -9.98 -3.24 -9.73
C PRO A 101 -8.70 -3.55 -10.50
N TRP A 102 -7.64 -3.86 -9.76
CA TRP A 102 -6.29 -4.11 -10.26
C TRP A 102 -5.57 -2.90 -10.85
N SER A 103 -6.12 -1.69 -10.71
CA SER A 103 -5.33 -0.48 -10.85
C SER A 103 -4.29 -0.39 -9.74
N ALA A 104 -3.10 0.08 -10.08
CA ALA A 104 -1.98 0.17 -9.13
C ALA A 104 -1.33 1.55 -9.17
N LEU A 105 -1.03 2.08 -7.98
CA LEU A 105 -0.09 3.17 -7.78
C LEU A 105 1.28 2.57 -7.44
N LEU A 106 2.28 2.84 -8.27
CA LEU A 106 3.68 2.47 -8.02
C LEU A 106 4.47 3.71 -7.60
N MET A 107 5.21 3.61 -6.50
CA MET A 107 5.92 4.74 -5.90
C MET A 107 7.39 4.40 -5.65
N ASP A 108 8.27 5.34 -5.98
CA ASP A 108 9.60 5.43 -5.37
C ASP A 108 9.44 6.10 -4.00
N ASP A 109 9.36 5.28 -2.95
CA ASP A 109 9.07 5.73 -1.58
C ASP A 109 10.19 6.64 -1.03
N THR A 110 11.37 6.63 -1.65
CA THR A 110 12.45 7.56 -1.28
C THR A 110 12.21 8.99 -1.77
N ARG A 111 11.28 9.20 -2.70
CA ARG A 111 11.08 10.48 -3.40
C ARG A 111 9.72 11.14 -3.19
N VAL A 112 8.74 10.39 -2.69
CA VAL A 112 7.37 10.89 -2.50
C VAL A 112 6.83 10.57 -1.12
N ILE A 113 5.88 11.37 -0.66
CA ILE A 113 4.95 11.01 0.42
C ILE A 113 3.56 10.82 -0.16
N HIS A 114 2.74 9.99 0.47
CA HIS A 114 1.39 9.73 0.00
C HIS A 114 0.38 9.60 1.13
N GLU A 115 -0.88 9.89 0.83
CA GLU A 115 -2.03 9.65 1.72
C GLU A 115 -3.23 9.15 0.94
N SER A 116 -4.21 8.59 1.65
CA SER A 116 -5.55 8.36 1.10
C SER A 116 -6.58 9.02 1.99
N THR A 117 -7.45 9.83 1.38
CA THR A 117 -8.55 10.47 2.09
C THR A 117 -9.47 9.43 2.75
N PRO A 118 -10.14 9.78 3.86
CA PRO A 118 -11.10 8.89 4.48
C PRO A 118 -12.20 8.42 3.52
N ILE A 119 -12.76 7.25 3.79
CA ILE A 119 -13.91 6.70 3.07
C ILE A 119 -15.19 6.87 3.88
N VAL A 120 -16.31 7.11 3.19
CA VAL A 120 -17.65 7.20 3.79
C VAL A 120 -18.63 6.40 2.94
N ALA A 121 -19.63 5.80 3.59
CA ALA A 121 -20.69 5.09 2.88
C ALA A 121 -21.46 6.03 1.95
N GLU A 122 -21.83 5.54 0.78
CA GLU A 122 -22.63 6.32 -0.18
C GLU A 122 -24.03 6.63 0.34
N ALA A 123 -24.62 5.73 1.13
CA ALA A 123 -25.96 5.86 1.69
C ALA A 123 -25.98 5.50 3.19
N PRO A 124 -26.85 6.13 3.99
CA PRO A 124 -27.11 5.72 5.37
C PRO A 124 -27.50 4.24 5.45
N ALA A 125 -27.04 3.55 6.51
CA ALA A 125 -27.28 2.12 6.77
C ALA A 125 -26.71 1.12 5.74
N ARG A 126 -25.97 1.57 4.71
CA ARG A 126 -25.24 0.68 3.78
C ARG A 126 -23.79 0.52 4.23
N ARG A 127 -23.30 -0.72 4.32
CA ARG A 127 -21.87 -0.98 4.57
C ARG A 127 -21.08 -0.72 3.28
N GLY A 128 -20.07 0.14 3.39
CA GLY A 128 -19.11 0.40 2.34
C GLY A 128 -17.72 -0.08 2.75
N TRP A 129 -16.87 -0.38 1.77
CA TRP A 129 -15.47 -0.81 2.02
C TRP A 129 -14.54 -0.50 0.86
N ARG A 130 -13.23 -0.50 1.16
CA ARG A 130 -12.12 -0.43 0.23
C ARG A 130 -11.08 -1.50 0.57
N ASP A 131 -10.75 -2.33 -0.41
CA ASP A 131 -9.75 -3.38 -0.29
C ASP A 131 -8.51 -3.02 -1.10
N THR A 132 -7.34 -3.10 -0.47
CA THR A 132 -6.05 -2.91 -1.12
C THR A 132 -5.07 -3.99 -0.74
N LEU A 133 -4.22 -4.33 -1.71
CA LEU A 133 -2.98 -5.05 -1.48
C LEU A 133 -1.83 -4.05 -1.56
N VAL A 134 -1.12 -3.86 -0.45
CA VAL A 134 0.08 -3.03 -0.39
C VAL A 134 1.29 -3.96 -0.42
N LEU A 135 2.17 -3.76 -1.40
CA LEU A 135 3.42 -4.48 -1.56
C LEU A 135 4.58 -3.52 -1.38
N THR A 136 5.47 -3.81 -0.44
CA THR A 136 6.67 -3.00 -0.21
C THR A 136 7.91 -3.76 -0.67
N TYR A 137 8.87 -3.05 -1.25
CA TYR A 137 10.12 -3.61 -1.75
C TYR A 137 11.28 -2.87 -1.10
N ARG A 138 12.17 -3.61 -0.45
CA ARG A 138 13.37 -3.05 0.18
C ARG A 138 14.61 -3.86 -0.19
N ALA A 139 15.69 -3.22 -0.62
CA ALA A 139 16.91 -3.91 -1.05
C ALA A 139 17.75 -4.37 0.15
N GLY A 140 17.76 -3.59 1.22
CA GLY A 140 18.64 -3.76 2.39
C GLY A 140 18.11 -4.67 3.51
N GLY A 141 17.16 -5.56 3.24
CA GLY A 141 16.49 -6.41 4.24
C GLY A 141 15.04 -6.04 4.51
N PHE A 142 14.33 -6.82 5.32
CA PHE A 142 13.04 -6.40 5.90
C PHE A 142 13.20 -5.22 6.85
N MET A 143 12.11 -4.50 7.14
CA MET A 143 12.16 -3.43 8.13
C MET A 143 12.19 -4.02 9.53
N GLU A 144 13.39 -4.04 10.14
CA GLU A 144 13.58 -4.47 11.52
C GLU A 144 13.62 -3.26 12.47
N PRO A 145 13.10 -3.37 13.70
CA PRO A 145 13.38 -2.38 14.72
C PRO A 145 14.90 -2.27 14.93
N PRO A 146 15.43 -1.08 15.24
CA PRO A 146 16.87 -0.91 15.47
C PRO A 146 17.34 -1.91 16.53
N ARG A 147 18.37 -2.71 16.19
CA ARG A 147 18.98 -3.65 17.13
C ARG A 147 19.45 -2.84 18.34
N ARG A 148 18.94 -3.16 19.53
CA ARG A 148 19.50 -2.60 20.77
C ARG A 148 20.97 -2.98 20.83
N VAL A 149 21.85 -2.00 20.77
CA VAL A 149 23.26 -2.20 21.11
C VAL A 149 23.28 -2.49 22.60
N ALA A 150 23.71 -3.69 22.98
CA ALA A 150 23.98 -3.99 24.38
C ALA A 150 25.14 -3.09 24.82
N SER A 151 24.89 -2.22 25.81
CA SER A 151 25.90 -1.44 26.52
C SER A 151 26.66 -2.31 27.51
#